data_AF-A0A4R5CM80-F1
#
_entry.id   AF-A0A4R5CM80-F1
#
_cell.length_a   1.000
_cell.length_b   1.000
_cell.length_c   1.000
_cell.angle_alpha   90.00
_cell.angle_beta   90.00
_cell.angle_gamma   90.00
#
_symmetry.space_group_name_H-M   'P 1'
#
loop_
_entity.id
_entity.type
_entity.pdbx_description
1 polymer ?
#
loop_
_entity_poly.entity_id
_entity_poly.type
_entity_poly.pdbx_seq_one_letter_code
_entity_poly.pdbx_strand_id
1 'polypeptide(L)'
;MTRQLDRRAFLRATLGGGLTAGTILMAACGTEEPLESRAVRSPETAPKQPGGVLAGSDHLAPVPDLPAPQPWTPAAGEISPEIKLAAVQVIEALGAAPDPAEASRRLADLGAAPSLVASAGPLVPTATPSVVTVVYPQYGGLERATACVMAVAEQTWIADRELDSRSVTVDVRLTKGPDGWTVKELRPVAAVDRAALPLTGPAAELAGGGRVHLPDAAVADLAAGRVDSRVVAALTTLSRTYELSVSVFRSGHPENVFGTDRTSNHTRGRAVDIWAVDGAPVASMARHDPRLSEFLAAVRATGSDEIGGPIDPDGPGGDHFADDLHRDHVHLGFER
;
A
#
# COMPACT_ATOMS: atom_id res chain seq x y z
N MET A 1 35.89 25.30 32.97
CA MET A 1 36.02 24.12 33.85
C MET A 1 35.00 23.09 33.38
N THR A 2 35.40 22.18 32.47
CA THR A 2 35.65 20.73 32.72
C THR A 2 34.35 19.94 32.88
N ARG A 3 34.02 18.89 32.13
CA ARG A 3 34.86 17.87 31.44
C ARG A 3 34.03 17.10 30.40
N GLN A 4 34.63 16.85 29.24
CA GLN A 4 34.37 15.69 28.39
C GLN A 4 34.65 14.38 29.17
N LEU A 5 33.91 13.32 28.86
CA LEU A 5 34.40 11.95 29.04
C LEU A 5 34.16 11.13 27.78
N ASP A 6 35.26 11.05 27.04
CA ASP A 6 35.61 10.08 26.02
C ASP A 6 35.82 8.70 26.67
N ARG A 7 35.36 7.63 26.03
CA ARG A 7 35.74 6.25 26.37
C ARG A 7 35.84 5.40 25.10
N ARG A 8 37.03 5.44 24.51
CA ARG A 8 37.61 4.33 23.76
C ARG A 8 38.37 3.40 24.71
N ALA A 9 38.30 2.09 24.39
CA ALA A 9 39.44 1.18 24.23
C ALA A 9 39.38 -0.15 25.02
N PHE A 10 40.01 -1.14 24.37
CA PHE A 10 40.48 -2.48 24.81
C PHE A 10 39.50 -3.66 24.65
N LEU A 11 39.85 -4.84 24.12
CA LEU A 11 41.02 -5.35 23.37
C LEU A 11 40.76 -6.84 23.00
N ARG A 12 41.35 -7.29 21.87
CA ARG A 12 41.96 -8.62 21.59
C ARG A 12 41.13 -9.93 21.47
N ALA A 13 41.18 -10.45 20.24
CA ALA A 13 41.83 -11.69 19.79
C ALA A 13 41.21 -13.07 20.10
N THR A 14 41.04 -13.86 19.02
CA THR A 14 41.59 -15.23 18.92
C THR A 14 41.67 -15.68 17.45
N LEU A 15 42.82 -16.27 17.11
CA LEU A 15 43.13 -17.02 15.88
C LEU A 15 42.73 -18.50 16.05
N GLY A 16 42.44 -19.17 14.93
CA GLY A 16 42.46 -20.62 14.73
C GLY A 16 41.55 -20.97 13.56
N GLY A 17 41.95 -21.55 12.43
CA GLY A 17 43.07 -22.45 12.13
C GLY A 17 42.47 -23.81 11.74
N GLY A 18 42.56 -24.22 10.47
CA GLY A 18 42.21 -25.57 10.04
C GLY A 18 41.84 -25.74 8.56
N LEU A 19 42.85 -26.09 7.75
CA LEU A 19 42.68 -26.74 6.44
C LEU A 19 42.10 -28.16 6.61
N THR A 20 41.35 -28.66 5.62
CA THR A 20 41.61 -29.99 5.02
C THR A 20 40.92 -30.12 3.66
N ALA A 21 41.70 -30.56 2.68
CA ALA A 21 41.30 -30.91 1.34
C ALA A 21 40.84 -32.39 1.28
N GLY A 22 40.02 -32.74 0.29
CA GLY A 22 39.62 -34.12 0.01
C GLY A 22 38.89 -34.25 -1.32
N THR A 23 39.67 -34.39 -2.39
CA THR A 23 39.24 -34.68 -3.77
C THR A 23 38.99 -36.18 -3.94
N ILE A 24 37.88 -36.59 -4.56
CA ILE A 24 37.78 -37.87 -5.29
C ILE A 24 37.03 -37.62 -6.61
N LEU A 25 37.78 -37.72 -7.71
CA LEU A 25 37.27 -37.96 -9.07
C LEU A 25 37.29 -39.48 -9.30
N MET A 26 36.24 -40.05 -9.88
CA MET A 26 36.35 -41.22 -10.74
C MET A 26 35.34 -41.13 -11.90
N ALA A 27 35.87 -41.29 -13.09
CA ALA A 27 35.19 -41.28 -14.38
C ALA A 27 34.64 -42.67 -14.75
N ALA A 28 33.61 -42.70 -15.60
CA ALA A 28 33.40 -43.82 -16.52
C ALA A 28 32.67 -43.33 -17.78
N CYS A 29 33.30 -43.57 -18.93
CA CYS A 29 32.82 -43.36 -20.29
C CYS A 29 32.14 -44.63 -20.84
N GLY A 30 31.28 -44.47 -21.84
CA GLY A 30 30.85 -45.52 -22.79
C GLY A 30 29.71 -44.99 -23.66
N THR A 31 30.00 -44.29 -24.76
CA THR A 31 30.11 -44.76 -26.17
C THR A 31 28.81 -45.29 -26.79
N GLU A 32 28.31 -44.50 -27.75
CA GLU A 32 27.23 -44.77 -28.70
C GLU A 32 27.65 -45.71 -29.86
N GLU A 33 26.66 -45.97 -30.75
CA GLU A 33 26.69 -46.33 -32.19
C GLU A 33 26.19 -47.76 -32.58
N PRO A 34 25.60 -47.95 -33.79
CA PRO A 34 24.15 -48.13 -34.01
C PRO A 34 23.79 -49.39 -34.83
N LEU A 35 22.53 -49.59 -35.27
CA LEU A 35 22.14 -50.22 -36.56
C LEU A 35 20.59 -50.33 -36.78
N GLU A 36 20.15 -49.74 -37.90
CA GLU A 36 19.16 -50.17 -38.92
C GLU A 36 17.70 -50.64 -38.64
N SER A 37 16.79 -49.80 -39.19
CA SER A 37 15.60 -50.07 -40.01
C SER A 37 15.10 -51.51 -40.26
N ARG A 38 13.81 -51.74 -39.95
CA ARG A 38 12.90 -52.53 -40.82
C ARG A 38 11.43 -52.12 -40.62
N ALA A 39 10.79 -51.71 -41.72
CA ALA A 39 9.36 -51.45 -41.81
C ALA A 39 8.52 -52.74 -41.92
N VAL A 40 7.19 -52.57 -41.79
CA VAL A 40 6.06 -53.35 -42.37
C VAL A 40 5.10 -53.97 -41.34
N ARG A 41 3.92 -53.35 -41.11
CA ARG A 41 2.57 -53.79 -41.59
C ARG A 41 1.44 -53.06 -40.86
N SER A 42 0.56 -52.41 -41.63
CA SER A 42 -0.79 -52.00 -41.22
C SER A 42 -1.76 -53.20 -41.23
N PRO A 43 -2.84 -53.14 -40.43
CA PRO A 43 -4.19 -53.42 -40.94
C PRO A 43 -5.16 -52.30 -40.51
N GLU A 44 -5.85 -51.64 -41.44
CA GLU A 44 -7.15 -52.00 -42.03
C GLU A 44 -8.35 -51.53 -41.19
N THR A 45 -9.04 -50.54 -41.76
CA THR A 45 -10.25 -49.83 -41.32
C THR A 45 -11.54 -50.54 -41.68
N ALA A 46 -12.54 -50.55 -40.79
CA ALA A 46 -13.99 -50.55 -41.10
C ALA A 46 -14.83 -50.29 -39.80
N PRO A 47 -16.14 -49.94 -39.84
CA PRO A 47 -16.72 -48.64 -40.22
C PRO A 47 -17.68 -48.01 -39.16
N LYS A 48 -18.06 -46.75 -39.44
CA LYS A 48 -19.00 -45.82 -38.76
C LYS A 48 -20.18 -46.38 -37.93
N GLN A 49 -20.41 -45.76 -36.76
CA GLN A 49 -21.76 -45.45 -36.26
C GLN A 49 -21.96 -43.92 -36.12
N PRO A 50 -23.15 -43.38 -36.44
CA PRO A 50 -23.42 -41.95 -36.43
C PRO A 50 -24.10 -41.47 -35.13
N GLY A 51 -23.80 -40.24 -34.74
CA GLY A 51 -24.79 -39.33 -34.14
C GLY A 51 -25.04 -39.47 -32.64
N GLY A 52 -24.04 -39.10 -31.83
CA GLY A 52 -24.30 -38.51 -30.52
C GLY A 52 -23.95 -37.03 -30.61
N VAL A 53 -24.96 -36.16 -30.77
CA VAL A 53 -24.79 -34.75 -30.44
C VAL A 53 -24.42 -34.74 -28.96
N LEU A 54 -23.12 -34.60 -28.66
CA LEU A 54 -22.70 -34.20 -27.33
C LEU A 54 -23.33 -32.84 -27.13
N ALA A 55 -24.43 -32.84 -26.37
CA ALA A 55 -24.93 -31.64 -25.73
C ALA A 55 -23.70 -30.97 -25.14
N GLY A 56 -23.35 -29.81 -25.69
CA GLY A 56 -22.31 -28.97 -25.12
C GLY A 56 -22.73 -28.75 -23.67
N SER A 57 -22.07 -29.45 -22.76
CA SER A 57 -22.00 -29.01 -21.39
C SER A 57 -21.34 -27.65 -21.49
N ASP A 58 -22.17 -26.60 -21.44
CA ASP A 58 -21.74 -25.25 -21.08
C ASP A 58 -21.05 -25.39 -19.72
N HIS A 59 -19.77 -25.76 -19.76
CA HIS A 59 -18.89 -25.67 -18.62
C HIS A 59 -18.71 -24.19 -18.38
N LEU A 60 -19.65 -23.60 -17.64
CA LEU A 60 -19.50 -22.27 -17.07
C LEU A 60 -18.14 -22.25 -16.38
N ALA A 61 -17.26 -21.35 -16.82
CA ALA A 61 -15.93 -21.18 -16.24
C ALA A 61 -16.05 -21.04 -14.71
N PRO A 62 -15.19 -21.70 -13.90
CA PRO A 62 -15.32 -21.68 -12.45
C PRO A 62 -15.34 -20.24 -11.91
N VAL A 63 -16.13 -20.01 -10.86
CA VAL A 63 -16.16 -18.71 -10.17
C VAL A 63 -14.78 -18.52 -9.51
N PRO A 64 -14.14 -17.36 -9.67
CA PRO A 64 -12.86 -17.08 -9.03
C PRO A 64 -13.01 -17.05 -7.51
N ASP A 65 -11.95 -17.48 -6.80
CA ASP A 65 -11.88 -17.40 -5.35
C ASP A 65 -11.52 -15.97 -4.90
N LEU A 66 -12.12 -15.53 -3.79
CA LEU A 66 -11.72 -14.29 -3.14
C LEU A 66 -10.34 -14.45 -2.47
N PRO A 67 -9.54 -13.37 -2.39
CA PRO A 67 -8.34 -13.39 -1.57
C PRO A 67 -8.70 -13.71 -0.12
N ALA A 68 -7.80 -14.39 0.59
CA ALA A 68 -7.98 -14.59 2.02
C ALA A 68 -7.93 -13.24 2.75
N PRO A 69 -8.84 -12.95 3.70
CA PRO A 69 -8.73 -11.76 4.54
C PRO A 69 -7.38 -11.74 5.27
N GLN A 70 -6.66 -10.63 5.17
CA GLN A 70 -5.40 -10.41 5.87
C GLN A 70 -5.54 -9.19 6.78
N PRO A 71 -5.68 -9.40 8.10
CA PRO A 71 -5.69 -8.29 9.04
C PRO A 71 -4.39 -7.50 8.96
N TRP A 72 -4.48 -6.18 9.00
CA TRP A 72 -3.27 -5.36 9.01
C TRP A 72 -2.49 -5.55 10.32
N THR A 73 -1.17 -5.64 10.19
CA THR A 73 -0.25 -5.70 11.34
C THR A 73 0.78 -4.58 11.25
N PRO A 74 1.03 -3.84 12.34
CA PRO A 74 1.99 -2.74 12.33
C PRO A 74 3.42 -3.23 12.06
N ALA A 75 4.14 -2.50 11.22
CA ALA A 75 5.58 -2.69 11.06
C ALA A 75 6.35 -2.26 12.33
N ALA A 76 7.55 -2.78 12.52
CA ALA A 76 8.35 -2.53 13.73
C ALA A 76 8.71 -1.04 13.95
N GLY A 77 8.75 -0.23 12.88
CA GLY A 77 9.03 1.21 12.97
C GLY A 77 7.80 2.10 13.09
N GLU A 78 6.59 1.53 13.14
CA GLU A 78 5.36 2.26 13.38
C GLU A 78 5.37 2.94 14.74
N ILE A 79 5.03 4.23 14.76
CA ILE A 79 4.90 4.98 16.02
C ILE A 79 3.46 4.93 16.53
N SER A 80 3.30 4.78 17.84
CA SER A 80 1.98 4.65 18.49
C SER A 80 1.02 3.71 17.74
N PRO A 81 1.44 2.47 17.38
CA PRO A 81 0.69 1.60 16.48
C PRO A 81 -0.73 1.27 16.98
N GLU A 82 -0.99 1.42 18.28
CA GLU A 82 -2.32 1.25 18.87
C GLU A 82 -3.37 2.21 18.28
N ILE A 83 -2.97 3.41 17.82
CA ILE A 83 -3.88 4.38 17.20
C ILE A 83 -4.33 3.87 15.82
N LYS A 84 -3.37 3.41 15.03
CA LYS A 84 -3.62 2.83 13.70
C LYS A 84 -4.44 1.55 13.81
N LEU A 85 -4.12 0.68 14.75
CA LEU A 85 -4.89 -0.54 15.02
C LEU A 85 -6.36 -0.25 15.34
N ALA A 86 -6.63 0.74 16.20
CA ALA A 86 -8.01 1.13 16.52
C ALA A 86 -8.78 1.62 15.27
N ALA A 87 -8.12 2.36 14.38
CA ALA A 87 -8.71 2.79 13.11
C ALA A 87 -8.96 1.61 12.16
N VAL A 88 -7.97 0.75 11.96
CA VAL A 88 -8.03 -0.40 11.05
C VAL A 88 -9.11 -1.40 11.47
N GLN A 89 -9.21 -1.72 12.76
CA GLN A 89 -10.21 -2.66 13.26
C GLN A 89 -11.64 -2.19 12.96
N VAL A 90 -11.90 -0.88 13.04
CA VAL A 90 -13.20 -0.30 12.66
C VAL A 90 -13.44 -0.43 11.14
N ILE A 91 -12.42 -0.17 10.32
CA ILE A 91 -12.51 -0.31 8.86
C ILE A 91 -12.80 -1.77 8.47
N GLU A 92 -12.05 -2.73 9.04
CA GLU A 92 -12.22 -4.16 8.77
C GLU A 92 -13.58 -4.68 9.25
N ALA A 93 -14.05 -4.22 10.42
CA ALA A 93 -15.37 -4.58 10.94
C ALA A 93 -16.51 -4.13 10.02
N LEU A 94 -16.40 -2.93 9.44
CA LEU A 94 -17.37 -2.39 8.48
C LEU A 94 -17.25 -3.07 7.10
N GLY A 95 -16.02 -3.20 6.59
CA GLY A 95 -15.75 -3.75 5.27
C GLY A 95 -15.95 -5.26 5.14
N ALA A 96 -16.20 -5.97 6.24
CA ALA A 96 -16.56 -7.38 6.26
C ALA A 96 -18.03 -7.64 6.63
N ALA A 97 -18.86 -6.59 6.75
CA ALA A 97 -20.27 -6.70 7.16
C ALA A 97 -21.17 -5.77 6.33
N PRO A 98 -21.77 -6.28 5.22
CA PRO A 98 -22.67 -5.48 4.40
C PRO A 98 -24.02 -5.22 5.09
N ASP A 99 -24.44 -6.08 6.01
CA ASP A 99 -25.64 -5.87 6.83
C ASP A 99 -25.34 -4.84 7.93
N PRO A 100 -26.07 -3.72 7.99
CA PRO A 100 -25.87 -2.71 9.02
C PRO A 100 -26.01 -3.23 10.46
N ALA A 101 -26.89 -4.21 10.71
CA ALA A 101 -27.06 -4.77 12.05
C ALA A 101 -25.88 -5.63 12.46
N GLU A 102 -25.33 -6.45 11.56
CA GLU A 102 -24.07 -7.15 11.77
C GLU A 102 -22.90 -6.17 11.99
N ALA A 103 -22.77 -5.14 11.16
CA ALA A 103 -21.71 -4.13 11.29
C ALA A 103 -21.79 -3.43 12.65
N SER A 104 -23.00 -3.04 13.10
CA SER A 104 -23.22 -2.42 14.41
C SER A 104 -22.76 -3.29 15.57
N ARG A 105 -23.04 -4.60 15.49
CA ARG A 105 -22.63 -5.57 16.51
C ARG A 105 -21.12 -5.75 16.54
N ARG A 106 -20.46 -5.88 15.38
CA ARG A 106 -19.00 -5.98 15.30
C ARG A 106 -18.30 -4.74 15.87
N LEU A 107 -18.85 -3.55 15.60
CA LEU A 107 -18.32 -2.31 16.20
C LEU A 107 -18.48 -2.29 17.72
N ALA A 108 -19.64 -2.72 18.23
CA ALA A 108 -19.88 -2.81 19.67
C ALA A 108 -18.91 -3.79 20.35
N ASP A 109 -18.60 -4.93 19.72
CA ASP A 109 -17.63 -5.90 20.22
C ASP A 109 -16.19 -5.33 20.30
N LEU A 110 -15.87 -4.34 19.45
CA LEU A 110 -14.62 -3.58 19.49
C LEU A 110 -14.63 -2.40 20.48
N GLY A 111 -15.76 -2.11 21.13
CA GLY A 111 -15.95 -0.89 21.94
C GLY A 111 -16.07 0.39 21.11
N ALA A 112 -16.27 0.29 19.80
CA ALA A 112 -16.52 1.41 18.91
C ALA A 112 -18.02 1.77 18.89
N ALA A 113 -18.34 3.01 18.54
CA ALA A 113 -19.73 3.47 18.51
C ALA A 113 -20.50 2.87 17.32
N PRO A 114 -21.63 2.16 17.53
CA PRO A 114 -22.42 1.61 16.42
C PRO A 114 -22.95 2.67 15.44
N SER A 115 -23.05 3.93 15.88
CA SER A 115 -23.45 5.06 15.02
C SER A 115 -22.51 5.31 13.84
N LEU A 116 -21.27 4.79 13.88
CA LEU A 116 -20.30 4.92 12.78
C LEU A 116 -20.76 4.20 11.50
N VAL A 117 -21.68 3.24 11.59
CA VAL A 117 -22.26 2.57 10.41
C VAL A 117 -22.94 3.59 9.48
N ALA A 118 -23.58 4.63 10.02
CA ALA A 118 -24.27 5.64 9.23
C ALA A 118 -23.33 6.49 8.37
N SER A 119 -22.04 6.58 8.75
CA SER A 119 -21.01 7.34 8.02
C SER A 119 -20.04 6.43 7.25
N ALA A 120 -20.25 5.11 7.25
CA ALA A 120 -19.32 4.16 6.64
C ALA A 120 -19.24 4.30 5.11
N GLY A 121 -20.35 4.74 4.46
CA GLY A 121 -20.38 5.02 3.03
C GLY A 121 -19.78 3.89 2.18
N PRO A 122 -18.79 4.18 1.30
CA PRO A 122 -18.18 3.15 0.46
C PRO A 122 -17.29 2.15 1.21
N LEU A 123 -17.06 2.29 2.51
CA LEU A 123 -16.47 1.20 3.30
C LEU A 123 -17.42 0.00 3.43
N VAL A 124 -18.72 0.18 3.21
CA VAL A 124 -19.67 -0.94 3.16
C VAL A 124 -19.53 -1.64 1.80
N PRO A 125 -19.32 -2.98 1.76
CA PRO A 125 -19.20 -3.71 0.51
C PRO A 125 -20.45 -3.59 -0.37
N THR A 126 -20.26 -3.62 -1.69
CA THR A 126 -21.33 -3.54 -2.70
C THR A 126 -22.07 -4.87 -2.89
N ALA A 127 -21.39 -6.00 -2.65
CA ALA A 127 -21.92 -7.34 -2.83
C ALA A 127 -21.33 -8.31 -1.80
N THR A 128 -21.88 -9.54 -1.78
CA THR A 128 -21.31 -10.68 -1.05
C THR A 128 -21.16 -11.89 -1.96
N PRO A 129 -20.15 -12.74 -1.73
CA PRO A 129 -19.09 -12.58 -0.72
C PRO A 129 -18.12 -11.44 -1.08
N SER A 130 -17.49 -10.83 -0.07
CA SER A 130 -16.51 -9.75 -0.22
C SER A 130 -15.42 -9.84 0.85
N VAL A 131 -14.27 -9.25 0.54
CA VAL A 131 -13.12 -9.13 1.43
C VAL A 131 -12.64 -7.68 1.41
N VAL A 132 -12.26 -7.18 2.57
CA VAL A 132 -11.55 -5.90 2.73
C VAL A 132 -10.14 -6.17 3.23
N THR A 133 -9.17 -5.43 2.72
CA THR A 133 -7.78 -5.41 3.20
C THR A 133 -7.34 -3.97 3.34
N VAL A 134 -6.86 -3.57 4.52
CA VAL A 134 -6.23 -2.25 4.66
C VAL A 134 -4.82 -2.31 4.07
N VAL A 135 -4.60 -1.59 2.97
CA VAL A 135 -3.30 -1.50 2.29
C VAL A 135 -2.32 -0.75 3.18
N TYR A 136 -2.71 0.44 3.62
CA TYR A 136 -1.90 1.20 4.56
C TYR A 136 -2.73 2.22 5.36
N PRO A 137 -2.58 2.24 6.70
CA PRO A 137 -3.12 3.28 7.57
C PRO A 137 -2.02 4.31 7.90
N GLN A 138 -1.91 5.36 7.11
CA GLN A 138 -0.98 6.47 7.36
C GLN A 138 -1.54 7.41 8.43
N TYR A 139 -0.69 8.08 9.21
CA TYR A 139 -1.16 9.25 9.94
C TYR A 139 -1.47 10.44 9.02
N GLY A 140 -2.61 11.08 9.24
CA GLY A 140 -2.92 12.42 8.73
C GLY A 140 -2.93 13.50 9.83
N GLY A 141 -2.63 13.11 11.07
CA GLY A 141 -2.60 13.99 12.22
C GLY A 141 -2.34 13.26 13.53
N LEU A 142 -1.49 13.81 14.40
CA LEU A 142 -1.18 13.21 15.69
C LEU A 142 -0.95 14.29 16.77
N GLU A 143 -1.85 14.35 17.74
CA GLU A 143 -1.75 15.19 18.92
C GLU A 143 -1.87 14.34 20.20
N ARG A 144 -1.75 14.98 21.36
CA ARG A 144 -1.77 14.28 22.66
C ARG A 144 -3.05 13.47 22.93
N ALA A 145 -4.20 13.94 22.46
CA ALA A 145 -5.51 13.37 22.77
C ALA A 145 -6.42 13.21 21.54
N THR A 146 -5.93 13.56 20.36
CA THR A 146 -6.66 13.61 19.09
C THR A 146 -5.73 13.10 18.00
N ALA A 147 -6.26 12.30 17.08
CA ALA A 147 -5.48 11.76 15.98
C ALA A 147 -6.35 11.61 14.73
N CYS A 148 -5.67 11.52 13.60
CA CYS A 148 -6.22 11.27 12.28
C CYS A 148 -5.41 10.18 11.62
N VAL A 149 -6.08 9.10 11.22
CA VAL A 149 -5.48 8.02 10.42
C VAL A 149 -6.16 8.05 9.06
N MET A 150 -5.37 8.30 8.02
CA MET A 150 -5.78 8.18 6.63
C MET A 150 -5.47 6.77 6.16
N ALA A 151 -6.50 5.99 5.87
CA ALA A 151 -6.33 4.61 5.43
C ALA A 151 -6.77 4.43 3.98
N VAL A 152 -6.00 3.64 3.24
CA VAL A 152 -6.41 3.06 1.96
C VAL A 152 -6.83 1.62 2.22
N ALA A 153 -8.08 1.29 1.91
CA ALA A 153 -8.60 -0.07 2.01
C ALA A 153 -8.98 -0.59 0.62
N GLU A 154 -8.52 -1.78 0.27
CA GLU A 154 -8.97 -2.49 -0.93
C GLU A 154 -10.16 -3.37 -0.57
N GLN A 155 -11.20 -3.28 -1.37
CA GLN A 155 -12.34 -4.17 -1.32
C GLN A 155 -12.34 -5.02 -2.58
N THR A 156 -12.55 -6.31 -2.40
CA THR A 156 -12.71 -7.28 -3.49
C THR A 156 -14.00 -8.03 -3.28
N TRP A 157 -14.81 -8.19 -4.31
CA TRP A 157 -16.06 -8.96 -4.26
C TRP A 157 -16.26 -9.74 -5.55
N ILE A 158 -17.20 -10.68 -5.52
CA ILE A 158 -17.61 -11.40 -6.72
C ILE A 158 -18.91 -10.79 -7.24
N ALA A 159 -18.89 -10.33 -8.49
CA ALA A 159 -20.09 -9.93 -9.22
C ALA A 159 -20.09 -10.61 -10.59
N ASP A 160 -21.24 -11.13 -11.03
CA ASP A 160 -21.39 -11.78 -12.35
C ASP A 160 -20.34 -12.86 -12.66
N ARG A 161 -19.87 -13.57 -11.62
CA ARG A 161 -18.81 -14.60 -11.67
C ARG A 161 -17.41 -14.06 -12.01
N GLU A 162 -17.21 -12.76 -11.90
CA GLU A 162 -15.91 -12.09 -12.03
C GLU A 162 -15.50 -11.47 -10.69
N LEU A 163 -14.19 -11.27 -10.52
CA LEU A 163 -13.65 -10.52 -9.39
C LEU A 163 -13.69 -9.04 -9.74
N ASP A 164 -14.39 -8.27 -8.92
CA ASP A 164 -14.32 -6.83 -8.92
C ASP A 164 -13.49 -6.35 -7.73
N SER A 165 -12.86 -5.20 -7.89
CA SER A 165 -12.14 -4.53 -6.82
C SER A 165 -12.27 -3.02 -6.89
N ARG A 166 -12.18 -2.37 -5.72
CA ARG A 166 -11.96 -0.94 -5.61
C ARG A 166 -11.14 -0.63 -4.37
N SER A 167 -10.48 0.51 -4.40
CA SER A 167 -9.88 1.11 -3.21
C SER A 167 -10.80 2.17 -2.61
N VAL A 168 -10.77 2.31 -1.29
CA VAL A 168 -11.49 3.33 -0.53
C VAL A 168 -10.49 4.04 0.37
N THR A 169 -10.30 5.33 0.12
CA THR A 169 -9.55 6.20 1.03
C THR A 169 -10.49 6.74 2.10
N VAL A 170 -10.09 6.67 3.37
CA VAL A 170 -10.88 7.18 4.50
C VAL A 170 -10.00 7.95 5.48
N ASP A 171 -10.50 9.11 5.90
CA ASP A 171 -10.02 9.85 7.07
C ASP A 171 -10.77 9.37 8.31
N VAL A 172 -10.04 8.78 9.25
CA VAL A 172 -10.54 8.26 10.53
C VAL A 172 -10.11 9.19 11.66
N ARG A 173 -11.07 9.80 12.35
CA ARG A 173 -10.79 10.68 13.50
C ARG A 173 -10.90 9.91 14.79
N LEU A 174 -9.87 10.01 15.64
CA LEU A 174 -9.79 9.32 16.92
C LEU A 174 -9.59 10.31 18.06
N THR A 175 -10.10 9.95 19.23
CA THR A 175 -9.79 10.63 20.49
C THR A 175 -9.29 9.65 21.53
N LYS A 176 -8.39 10.11 22.40
CA LYS A 176 -7.85 9.34 23.52
C LYS A 176 -8.78 9.45 24.72
N GLY A 177 -9.28 8.32 25.19
CA GLY A 177 -10.04 8.17 26.43
C GLY A 177 -9.24 7.42 27.51
N PRO A 178 -9.89 7.13 28.66
CA PRO A 178 -9.26 6.34 29.73
C PRO A 178 -8.92 4.90 29.30
N ASP A 179 -9.72 4.32 28.41
CA ASP A 179 -9.59 2.94 27.95
C ASP A 179 -8.76 2.80 26.66
N GLY A 180 -8.16 3.88 26.19
CA GLY A 180 -7.36 3.91 24.96
C GLY A 180 -7.93 4.84 23.88
N TRP A 181 -7.56 4.59 22.62
CA TRP A 181 -8.01 5.38 21.48
C TRP A 181 -9.34 4.85 20.94
N THR A 182 -10.26 5.76 20.63
CA THR A 182 -11.58 5.40 20.08
C THR A 182 -11.85 6.21 18.82
N VAL A 183 -12.32 5.54 17.77
CA VAL A 183 -12.82 6.18 16.55
C VAL A 183 -14.09 6.96 16.87
N LYS A 184 -14.12 8.23 16.48
CA LYS A 184 -15.25 9.14 16.67
C LYS A 184 -15.94 9.53 15.37
N GLU A 185 -15.20 9.53 14.27
CA GLU A 185 -15.71 9.95 12.98
C GLU A 185 -15.02 9.19 11.85
N LEU A 186 -15.80 8.86 10.83
CA LEU A 186 -15.32 8.31 9.56
C LEU A 186 -15.69 9.30 8.46
N ARG A 187 -14.71 9.60 7.60
CA ARG A 187 -14.88 10.45 6.41
C ARG A 187 -14.34 9.72 5.19
N PRO A 188 -15.06 8.68 4.71
CA PRO A 188 -14.66 7.98 3.51
C PRO A 188 -14.84 8.87 2.28
N VAL A 189 -13.86 8.84 1.38
CA VAL A 189 -13.98 9.48 0.07
C VAL A 189 -15.03 8.72 -0.73
N ALA A 190 -15.91 9.44 -1.44
CA ALA A 190 -16.92 8.84 -2.29
C ALA A 190 -16.29 7.88 -3.32
N ALA A 191 -16.91 6.72 -3.52
CA ALA A 191 -16.46 5.77 -4.53
C ALA A 191 -16.59 6.37 -5.94
N VAL A 192 -15.67 5.98 -6.82
CA VAL A 192 -15.63 6.39 -8.22
C VAL A 192 -15.53 5.14 -9.10
N ASP A 193 -16.08 5.22 -10.30
CA ASP A 193 -15.76 4.25 -11.36
C ASP A 193 -14.44 4.68 -12.01
N ARG A 194 -13.34 4.03 -11.59
CA ARG A 194 -11.99 4.33 -12.07
C ARG A 194 -11.89 4.22 -13.59
N ALA A 195 -12.57 3.25 -14.21
CA ALA A 195 -12.49 3.01 -15.65
C ALA A 195 -13.19 4.10 -16.47
N ALA A 196 -14.17 4.78 -15.88
CA ALA A 196 -14.90 5.88 -16.53
C ALA A 196 -14.23 7.26 -16.36
N LEU A 197 -13.13 7.37 -15.59
CA LEU A 197 -12.49 8.65 -15.32
C LEU A 197 -11.76 9.20 -16.55
N PRO A 198 -11.98 10.48 -16.93
CA PRO A 198 -11.37 11.09 -18.11
C PRO A 198 -9.93 11.54 -17.81
N LEU A 199 -8.98 10.60 -17.76
CA LEU A 199 -7.56 10.93 -17.64
C LEU A 199 -6.98 11.34 -19.00
N THR A 200 -6.18 12.41 -19.01
CA THR A 200 -5.50 12.90 -20.22
C THR A 200 -4.09 13.40 -19.89
N GLY A 201 -3.23 13.47 -20.93
CA GLY A 201 -1.90 14.06 -20.83
C GLY A 201 -1.00 13.43 -19.75
N PRO A 202 -0.17 14.23 -19.06
CA PRO A 202 0.75 13.72 -18.03
C PRO A 202 0.08 12.95 -16.89
N ALA A 203 -1.17 13.28 -16.55
CA ALA A 203 -1.92 12.56 -15.53
C ALA A 203 -2.26 11.13 -15.97
N ALA A 204 -2.64 10.94 -17.24
CA ALA A 204 -2.88 9.61 -17.81
C ALA A 204 -1.58 8.79 -17.91
N GLU A 205 -0.48 9.43 -18.32
CA GLU A 205 0.83 8.78 -18.38
C GLU A 205 1.30 8.29 -17.01
N LEU A 206 1.17 9.13 -15.97
CA LEU A 206 1.51 8.77 -14.60
C LEU A 206 0.66 7.60 -14.10
N ALA A 207 -0.66 7.69 -14.21
CA ALA A 207 -1.58 6.67 -13.72
C ALA A 207 -1.49 5.34 -14.50
N GLY A 208 -1.12 5.39 -15.78
CA GLY A 208 -0.97 4.21 -16.66
C GLY A 208 0.44 3.59 -16.67
N GLY A 209 1.45 4.26 -16.11
CA GLY A 209 2.85 3.83 -16.20
C GLY A 209 3.24 2.62 -15.35
N GLY A 210 2.36 2.17 -14.44
CA GLY A 210 2.53 0.95 -13.64
C GLY A 210 3.59 1.01 -12.52
N ARG A 211 4.33 2.12 -12.41
CA ARG A 211 5.35 2.33 -11.36
C ARG A 211 4.91 3.25 -10.23
N VAL A 212 3.72 3.82 -10.33
CA VAL A 212 3.11 4.64 -9.28
C VAL A 212 1.74 4.05 -8.98
N HIS A 213 1.63 3.41 -7.82
CA HIS A 213 0.40 2.80 -7.33
C HIS A 213 -0.46 3.87 -6.69
N LEU A 214 -1.63 4.10 -7.29
CA LEU A 214 -2.56 5.16 -6.89
C LEU A 214 -3.89 4.54 -6.45
N PRO A 215 -4.41 4.91 -5.27
CA PRO A 215 -5.78 4.62 -4.91
C PRO A 215 -6.75 5.39 -5.80
N ASP A 216 -7.98 4.93 -5.90
CA ASP A 216 -9.03 5.45 -6.78
C ASP A 216 -9.34 6.92 -6.47
N ALA A 217 -9.31 7.32 -5.19
CA ALA A 217 -9.43 8.72 -4.79
C ALA A 217 -8.31 9.59 -5.40
N ALA A 218 -7.08 9.10 -5.45
CA ALA A 218 -5.95 9.80 -6.05
C ALA A 218 -6.07 9.87 -7.58
N VAL A 219 -6.56 8.81 -8.22
CA VAL A 219 -6.85 8.83 -9.66
C VAL A 219 -7.99 9.80 -10.00
N ALA A 220 -9.02 9.87 -9.15
CA ALA A 220 -10.10 10.84 -9.30
C ALA A 220 -9.60 12.29 -9.16
N ASP A 221 -8.68 12.56 -8.23
CA ASP A 221 -8.06 13.88 -8.10
C ASP A 221 -7.27 14.27 -9.36
N LEU A 222 -6.52 13.32 -9.95
CA LEU A 222 -5.82 13.53 -11.22
C LEU A 222 -6.79 13.83 -12.37
N ALA A 223 -7.82 12.99 -12.54
CA ALA A 223 -8.81 13.16 -13.60
C ALA A 223 -9.60 14.47 -13.47
N ALA A 224 -9.83 14.93 -12.24
CA ALA A 224 -10.50 16.19 -11.95
C ALA A 224 -9.58 17.43 -12.07
N GLY A 225 -8.29 17.26 -12.41
CA GLY A 225 -7.33 18.35 -12.50
C GLY A 225 -7.04 19.04 -11.15
N ARG A 226 -7.16 18.30 -10.04
CA ARG A 226 -6.99 18.82 -8.68
C ARG A 226 -5.56 18.69 -8.16
N VAL A 227 -4.66 18.12 -8.94
CA VAL A 227 -3.25 17.91 -8.58
C VAL A 227 -2.39 18.86 -9.41
N ASP A 228 -1.52 19.61 -8.75
CA ASP A 228 -0.58 20.53 -9.38
C ASP A 228 0.34 19.76 -10.34
N SER A 229 0.55 20.31 -11.53
CA SER A 229 1.41 19.73 -12.57
C SER A 229 2.82 19.40 -12.09
N ARG A 230 3.34 20.12 -11.08
CA ARG A 230 4.66 19.88 -10.50
C ARG A 230 4.71 18.59 -9.69
N VAL A 231 3.64 18.26 -8.96
CA VAL A 231 3.52 16.98 -8.25
C VAL A 231 3.50 15.84 -9.26
N VAL A 232 2.72 15.98 -10.34
CA VAL A 232 2.67 14.98 -11.43
C VAL A 232 4.04 14.80 -12.08
N ALA A 233 4.74 15.91 -12.38
CA ALA A 233 6.09 15.88 -12.96
C ALA A 233 7.14 15.28 -12.02
N ALA A 234 7.05 15.57 -10.71
CA ALA A 234 7.93 15.01 -9.69
C ALA A 234 7.77 13.48 -9.61
N LEU A 235 6.54 12.98 -9.48
CA LEU A 235 6.27 11.54 -9.46
C LEU A 235 6.66 10.84 -10.77
N THR A 236 6.43 11.50 -11.92
CA THR A 236 6.88 10.98 -13.22
C THR A 236 8.41 10.88 -13.30
N THR A 237 9.12 11.82 -12.67
CA THR A 237 10.59 11.80 -12.62
C THR A 237 11.10 10.71 -11.69
N LEU A 238 10.55 10.63 -10.47
CA LEU A 238 10.91 9.63 -9.47
C LEU A 238 10.62 8.21 -9.97
N SER A 239 9.49 8.00 -10.64
CA SER A 239 9.08 6.70 -11.16
C SER A 239 9.96 6.13 -12.27
N ARG A 240 10.92 6.90 -12.80
CA ARG A 240 11.96 6.37 -13.70
C ARG A 240 12.94 5.45 -12.98
N THR A 241 13.07 5.63 -11.66
CA THR A 241 14.00 4.89 -10.81
C THR A 241 13.25 4.02 -9.80
N TYR A 242 12.23 4.58 -9.16
CA TYR A 242 11.52 3.98 -8.03
C TYR A 242 10.14 3.47 -8.41
N GLU A 243 9.67 2.45 -7.71
CA GLU A 243 8.24 2.12 -7.62
C GLU A 243 7.65 2.83 -6.41
N LEU A 244 6.56 3.58 -6.59
CA LEU A 244 5.99 4.44 -5.56
C LEU A 244 4.58 3.96 -5.18
N SER A 245 4.29 3.88 -3.88
CA SER A 245 2.91 3.67 -3.41
C SER A 245 2.41 4.92 -2.72
N VAL A 246 1.40 5.55 -3.32
CA VAL A 246 0.79 6.79 -2.84
C VAL A 246 -0.39 6.46 -1.93
N SER A 247 -0.52 7.21 -0.84
CA SER A 247 -1.71 7.15 0.03
C SER A 247 -2.74 8.20 -0.39
N VAL A 248 -2.31 9.43 -0.64
CA VAL A 248 -3.21 10.55 -0.92
C VAL A 248 -2.55 11.70 -1.69
N PHE A 249 -3.34 12.35 -2.56
CA PHE A 249 -3.04 13.70 -3.09
C PHE A 249 -3.83 14.75 -2.33
N ARG A 250 -5.17 14.69 -2.38
CA ARG A 250 -6.04 15.68 -1.78
C ARG A 250 -7.24 15.04 -1.09
N SER A 251 -8.02 14.26 -1.84
CA SER A 251 -9.26 13.66 -1.35
C SER A 251 -8.95 12.57 -0.32
N GLY A 252 -9.45 12.75 0.90
CA GLY A 252 -9.15 11.88 2.04
C GLY A 252 -8.09 12.45 3.00
N HIS A 253 -7.45 13.56 2.64
CA HIS A 253 -6.56 14.31 3.55
C HIS A 253 -7.34 15.38 4.34
N PRO A 254 -7.01 15.62 5.62
CA PRO A 254 -7.54 16.77 6.39
C PRO A 254 -7.36 18.11 5.66
N GLU A 255 -8.38 18.97 5.68
CA GLU A 255 -8.32 20.25 4.93
C GLU A 255 -7.20 21.19 5.43
N ASN A 256 -6.99 21.21 6.74
CA ASN A 256 -5.92 21.96 7.38
C ASN A 256 -4.83 21.01 7.86
N VAL A 257 -3.63 21.57 8.05
CA VAL A 257 -2.58 20.94 8.84
C VAL A 257 -3.19 20.63 10.21
N PHE A 258 -3.13 19.36 10.58
CA PHE A 258 -3.92 18.84 11.69
C PHE A 258 -3.65 19.59 12.99
N GLY A 259 -4.73 19.94 13.70
CA GLY A 259 -4.65 20.75 14.92
C GLY A 259 -4.51 22.26 14.71
N THR A 260 -4.56 22.74 13.46
CA THR A 260 -4.36 24.17 13.14
C THR A 260 -5.41 24.70 12.15
N ASP A 261 -5.44 26.03 11.99
CA ASP A 261 -6.24 26.71 10.97
C ASP A 261 -5.47 26.92 9.64
N ARG A 262 -4.24 26.40 9.54
CA ARG A 262 -3.41 26.54 8.33
C ARG A 262 -3.87 25.52 7.28
N THR A 263 -4.37 26.00 6.14
CA THR A 263 -4.71 25.13 5.01
C THR A 263 -3.51 24.31 4.55
N SER A 264 -3.71 23.00 4.40
CA SER A 264 -2.67 22.07 3.92
C SER A 264 -2.38 22.23 2.43
N ASN A 265 -1.16 21.92 2.01
CA ASN A 265 -0.80 21.84 0.58
C ASN A 265 -1.51 20.69 -0.15
N HIS A 266 -1.91 19.63 0.55
CA HIS A 266 -2.82 18.61 -0.01
C HIS A 266 -4.14 19.22 -0.46
N THR A 267 -4.75 20.09 0.36
CA THR A 267 -6.01 20.78 0.03
C THR A 267 -5.92 21.64 -1.21
N ARG A 268 -4.72 22.22 -1.44
CA ARG A 268 -4.39 23.03 -2.61
C ARG A 268 -3.98 22.19 -3.83
N GLY A 269 -3.87 20.88 -3.69
CA GLY A 269 -3.39 19.98 -4.76
C GLY A 269 -1.88 19.99 -4.97
N ARG A 270 -1.11 20.60 -4.06
CA ARG A 270 0.32 20.86 -4.21
C ARG A 270 1.20 19.87 -3.44
N ALA A 271 0.63 18.78 -2.94
CA ALA A 271 1.36 17.77 -2.20
C ALA A 271 0.90 16.34 -2.49
N VAL A 272 1.75 15.39 -2.13
CA VAL A 272 1.50 13.94 -2.17
C VAL A 272 2.18 13.27 -1.00
N ASP A 273 1.53 12.26 -0.45
CA ASP A 273 2.12 11.36 0.55
C ASP A 273 2.42 9.99 -0.07
N ILE A 274 3.65 9.53 0.15
CA ILE A 274 4.19 8.27 -0.38
C ILE A 274 4.52 7.38 0.80
N TRP A 275 3.79 6.27 0.95
CA TRP A 275 3.91 5.39 2.11
C TRP A 275 4.86 4.22 1.89
N ALA A 276 5.15 3.85 0.64
CA ALA A 276 6.14 2.84 0.30
C ALA A 276 6.94 3.19 -0.96
N VAL A 277 8.19 2.72 -0.98
CA VAL A 277 9.13 2.86 -2.10
C VAL A 277 9.72 1.48 -2.39
N ASP A 278 9.70 1.06 -3.66
CA ASP A 278 10.17 -0.25 -4.12
C ASP A 278 9.55 -1.42 -3.32
N GLY A 279 8.26 -1.31 -3.01
CA GLY A 279 7.49 -2.27 -2.23
C GLY A 279 7.81 -2.29 -0.73
N ALA A 280 8.77 -1.49 -0.25
CA ALA A 280 9.10 -1.38 1.17
C ALA A 280 8.34 -0.21 1.82
N PRO A 281 7.53 -0.45 2.86
CA PRO A 281 6.89 0.62 3.62
C PRO A 281 7.93 1.54 4.24
N VAL A 282 7.71 2.86 4.17
CA VAL A 282 8.60 3.87 4.77
C VAL A 282 8.73 3.64 6.28
N ALA A 283 7.64 3.25 6.96
CA ALA A 283 7.66 2.87 8.38
C ALA A 283 8.60 1.69 8.70
N SER A 284 8.95 0.86 7.71
CA SER A 284 9.88 -0.26 7.90
C SER A 284 11.35 0.13 7.70
N MET A 285 11.61 1.32 7.15
CA MET A 285 12.97 1.80 6.91
C MET A 285 13.58 2.36 8.18
N ALA A 286 14.76 1.87 8.56
CA ALA A 286 15.50 2.43 9.67
C ALA A 286 15.91 3.89 9.35
N ARG A 287 16.01 4.74 10.39
CA ARG A 287 16.45 6.14 10.20
C ARG A 287 17.83 6.30 9.54
N HIS A 288 18.67 5.27 9.64
CA HIS A 288 20.00 5.24 9.03
C HIS A 288 20.04 4.38 7.75
N ASP A 289 18.90 3.94 7.23
CA ASP A 289 18.84 3.20 5.96
C ASP A 289 19.28 4.13 4.82
N PRO A 290 20.37 3.82 4.08
CA PRO A 290 20.84 4.65 2.98
C PRO A 290 19.76 4.88 1.91
N ARG A 291 18.88 3.91 1.68
CA ARG A 291 17.79 4.00 0.69
C ARG A 291 16.82 5.13 1.04
N LEU A 292 16.55 5.33 2.33
CA LEU A 292 15.70 6.44 2.78
C LEU A 292 16.36 7.79 2.47
N SER A 293 17.64 7.95 2.80
CA SER A 293 18.36 9.20 2.51
C SER A 293 18.51 9.48 1.01
N GLU A 294 18.74 8.44 0.22
CA GLU A 294 18.82 8.54 -1.24
C GLU A 294 17.47 8.93 -1.85
N PHE A 295 16.38 8.35 -1.35
CA PHE A 295 15.04 8.70 -1.80
C PHE A 295 14.66 10.15 -1.44
N LEU A 296 14.93 10.60 -0.22
CA LEU A 296 14.69 11.99 0.18
C LEU A 296 15.51 12.98 -0.66
N ALA A 297 16.77 12.66 -0.95
CA ALA A 297 17.59 13.46 -1.87
C ALA A 297 17.00 13.49 -3.29
N ALA A 298 16.45 12.37 -3.78
CA ALA A 298 15.78 12.31 -5.08
C ALA A 298 14.48 13.14 -5.10
N VAL A 299 13.70 13.12 -4.02
CA VAL A 299 12.52 13.98 -3.86
C VAL A 299 12.93 15.45 -3.92
N ARG A 300 13.97 15.85 -3.19
CA ARG A 300 14.49 17.21 -3.28
C ARG A 300 14.94 17.60 -4.69
N ALA A 301 15.56 16.68 -5.42
CA ALA A 301 15.99 16.92 -6.79
C ALA A 301 14.83 17.19 -7.78
N THR A 302 13.57 16.88 -7.41
CA THR A 302 12.40 17.30 -8.20
C THR A 302 12.00 18.76 -7.98
N GLY A 303 12.69 19.48 -7.08
CA GLY A 303 12.41 20.87 -6.73
C GLY A 303 11.33 21.05 -5.68
N SER A 304 10.96 19.99 -4.93
CA SER A 304 10.08 20.11 -3.77
C SER A 304 10.75 20.96 -2.69
N ASP A 305 9.99 21.88 -2.09
CA ASP A 305 10.43 22.81 -1.03
C ASP A 305 9.68 22.60 0.29
N GLU A 306 8.95 21.48 0.41
CA GLU A 306 8.29 21.00 1.62
C GLU A 306 8.38 19.47 1.65
N ILE A 307 9.41 18.93 2.31
CA ILE A 307 9.71 17.50 2.31
C ILE A 307 9.64 16.95 3.73
N GLY A 308 8.52 16.32 4.06
CA GLY A 308 8.34 15.66 5.35
C GLY A 308 8.82 14.21 5.28
N GLY A 309 9.53 13.73 6.29
CA GLY A 309 9.89 12.32 6.33
C GLY A 309 10.44 11.83 7.67
N PRO A 310 10.89 10.56 7.73
CA PRO A 310 11.34 9.97 8.99
C PRO A 310 12.66 10.56 9.52
N ILE A 311 13.39 11.32 8.70
CA ILE A 311 14.63 12.03 9.04
C ILE A 311 14.64 13.40 8.36
N ASP A 312 15.40 14.33 8.94
CA ASP A 312 15.67 15.66 8.40
C ASP A 312 17.17 15.75 8.07
N PRO A 313 17.57 15.54 6.80
CA PRO A 313 18.96 15.60 6.37
C PRO A 313 19.56 17.01 6.36
N ASP A 314 18.75 18.05 6.22
CA ASP A 314 19.20 19.44 6.13
C ASP A 314 19.38 20.06 7.52
N GLY A 315 18.64 19.56 8.50
CA GLY A 315 18.48 20.20 9.79
C GLY A 315 17.55 21.41 9.74
N PRO A 316 17.40 22.13 10.86
CA PRO A 316 16.41 23.19 10.97
C PRO A 316 16.54 24.27 9.89
N GLY A 317 15.43 24.56 9.21
CA GLY A 317 15.33 25.64 8.22
C GLY A 317 15.69 25.25 6.78
N GLY A 318 15.89 23.96 6.50
CA GLY A 318 15.99 23.42 5.15
C GLY A 318 14.62 23.13 4.50
N ASP A 319 14.67 22.45 3.36
CA ASP A 319 13.47 22.00 2.63
C ASP A 319 12.88 20.73 3.28
N HIS A 320 13.71 19.99 4.03
CA HIS A 320 13.30 18.82 4.78
C HIS A 320 12.82 19.17 6.20
N PHE A 321 11.90 18.35 6.70
CA PHE A 321 11.53 18.33 8.10
C PHE A 321 11.18 16.91 8.55
N ALA A 322 11.32 16.66 9.85
CA ALA A 322 10.96 15.39 10.47
C ALA A 322 10.23 15.64 11.77
N ASP A 323 9.09 14.97 11.92
CA ASP A 323 8.29 14.94 13.12
C ASP A 323 7.72 13.52 13.32
N ASP A 324 6.87 13.35 14.33
CA ASP A 324 6.22 12.07 14.58
C ASP A 324 5.20 11.72 13.48
N LEU A 325 4.56 12.72 12.87
CA LEU A 325 3.54 12.51 11.84
C LEU A 325 4.11 11.84 10.59
N HIS A 326 5.32 12.23 10.17
CA HIS A 326 5.96 11.77 8.93
C HIS A 326 6.91 10.58 9.14
N ARG A 327 6.70 9.81 10.22
CA ARG A 327 7.53 8.62 10.52
C ARG A 327 7.26 7.44 9.62
N ASP A 328 6.10 7.42 8.98
CA ASP A 328 5.50 6.29 8.29
C ASP A 328 5.27 6.55 6.79
N HIS A 329 5.59 7.75 6.31
CA HIS A 329 5.49 8.16 4.90
C HIS A 329 6.49 9.27 4.59
N VAL A 330 6.67 9.55 3.30
CA VAL A 330 7.36 10.72 2.79
C VAL A 330 6.32 11.67 2.21
N HIS A 331 6.28 12.88 2.74
CA HIS A 331 5.51 13.99 2.20
C HIS A 331 6.35 14.76 1.19
N LEU A 332 5.79 15.02 0.01
CA LEU A 332 6.38 15.85 -1.03
C LEU A 332 5.40 16.97 -1.34
N GLY A 333 5.79 18.21 -1.07
CA GLY A 333 4.98 19.41 -1.25
C GLY A 333 5.67 20.51 -2.05
N PHE A 334 4.85 21.48 -2.49
CA PHE A 334 5.30 22.74 -3.08
C PHE A 334 4.59 23.93 -2.42
N GLU A 335 5.33 24.79 -1.73
CA GLU A 335 4.78 25.90 -0.95
C GLU A 335 4.29 27.07 -1.82
N ARG A 336 4.90 27.27 -2.99
CA ARG A 336 4.53 28.33 -3.95
C ARG A 336 4.22 27.75 -5.30
#